data_AF-A0A357SYR4-F1
#
_entry.id   AF-A0A357SYR4-F1
#
_cell.length_a   1.000
_cell.length_b   1.000
_cell.length_c   1.000
_cell.angle_alpha   90.00
_cell.angle_beta   90.00
_cell.angle_gamma   90.00
#
_symmetry.space_group_name_H-M   'P 1'
#
loop_
_entity.id
_entity.type
_entity.pdbx_description
1 polymer ?
#
loop_
_entity_poly.entity_id
_entity_poly.type
_entity_poly.pdbx_seq_one_letter_code
_entity_poly.pdbx_strand_id
1 'polypeptide(L)'
;MHLLKKFVLTLLLLLTIISLSRAAPPSYLLTKKDYLYDTFFKVEATDLMDLDYSQVVVLGRDYTERRISVQLLSWSEGDLVSHWESPNLINEGPVMMTTGRPLPTGEQFIIILTQNHLYLYTYQNERIILRSQIYHTLSPYELSAADLNGDGIDELLVVRLGKRLAKYDEKVVDVYRLEGEELLKVGTSPLLGNIRCLTGGDLDGDGFAELV
;
A
#
# COMPACT_ATOMS: atom_id res chain seq x y z
N MET A 1 -60.23 32.02 11.12
CA MET A 1 -58.90 32.11 11.77
C MET A 1 -58.11 30.79 11.79
N HIS A 2 -58.74 29.62 11.99
CA HIS A 2 -57.99 28.35 12.08
C HIS A 2 -57.38 27.85 10.76
N LEU A 3 -58.04 28.07 9.62
CA LEU A 3 -57.54 27.68 8.29
C LEU A 3 -56.30 28.48 7.86
N LEU A 4 -56.27 29.78 8.17
CA LEU A 4 -55.14 30.65 7.86
C LEU A 4 -53.86 30.23 8.62
N LYS A 5 -53.99 29.84 9.90
CA LYS A 5 -52.87 29.33 10.70
C LYS A 5 -52.28 28.02 10.14
N LYS A 6 -53.13 27.11 9.67
CA LYS A 6 -52.67 25.86 9.04
C LYS A 6 -51.94 26.13 7.73
N PHE A 7 -52.46 27.03 6.90
CA PHE A 7 -51.83 27.38 5.62
C PHE A 7 -50.45 28.04 5.81
N VAL A 8 -50.32 28.95 6.79
CA VAL A 8 -49.05 29.58 7.14
C VAL A 8 -48.04 28.54 7.65
N LEU A 9 -48.48 27.59 8.48
CA LEU A 9 -47.60 26.53 8.98
C LEU A 9 -47.10 25.60 7.87
N THR A 10 -47.98 25.22 6.93
CA THR A 10 -47.62 24.39 5.79
C THR A 10 -46.66 25.12 4.85
N LEU A 11 -46.88 26.41 4.61
CA LEU A 11 -45.99 27.23 3.79
C LEU A 11 -44.61 27.39 4.43
N LEU A 12 -44.56 27.58 5.76
CA LEU A 12 -43.30 27.67 6.51
C LEU A 12 -42.51 26.35 6.42
N LEU A 13 -43.19 25.20 6.55
CA LEU A 13 -42.59 23.88 6.39
C LEU A 13 -42.05 23.66 4.97
N LEU A 14 -42.82 24.04 3.94
CA LEU A 14 -42.38 23.94 2.55
C LEU A 14 -41.11 24.80 2.31
N LEU A 15 -41.08 26.02 2.83
CA LEU A 15 -39.94 26.93 2.71
C LEU A 15 -38.70 26.39 3.44
N THR A 16 -38.85 25.74 4.60
CA THR A 16 -37.72 25.11 5.28
C THR A 16 -37.16 23.92 4.51
N ILE A 17 -38.00 23.11 3.86
CA ILE A 17 -37.55 21.96 3.05
C ILE A 17 -36.82 22.45 1.78
N ILE A 18 -37.30 23.53 1.15
CA ILE A 18 -36.69 24.11 -0.05
C ILE A 18 -35.37 24.82 0.28
N SER A 19 -35.18 25.28 1.51
CA SER A 19 -33.93 25.94 1.94
C SER A 19 -32.78 24.95 2.18
N LEU A 20 -33.08 23.67 2.45
CA LEU A 20 -32.07 22.63 2.66
C LEU A 20 -31.58 21.97 1.37
N SER A 21 -32.23 22.20 0.22
CA SER A 21 -31.79 21.66 -1.08
C SER A 21 -30.87 22.60 -1.86
N ARG A 22 -30.47 23.73 -1.27
CA ARG A 22 -29.41 24.61 -1.76
C ARG A 22 -28.16 24.52 -0.89
N ALA A 23 -27.77 23.30 -0.50
CA ALA A 23 -26.37 23.04 -0.26
C ALA A 23 -25.63 23.41 -1.55
N ALA A 24 -24.58 24.25 -1.45
CA ALA A 24 -23.68 24.43 -2.57
C ALA A 24 -23.27 23.03 -3.06
N PRO A 25 -23.24 22.79 -4.39
CA PRO A 25 -22.70 21.52 -4.88
C PRO A 25 -21.34 21.32 -4.21
N PRO A 26 -21.05 20.10 -3.70
CA PRO A 26 -19.79 19.84 -3.03
C PRO A 26 -18.66 20.39 -3.89
N SER A 27 -17.75 21.14 -3.27
CA SER A 27 -16.66 21.80 -3.99
C SER A 27 -15.95 20.77 -4.86
N TYR A 28 -15.96 21.02 -6.16
CA TYR A 28 -15.34 20.28 -7.26
C TYR A 28 -13.81 20.07 -7.12
N LEU A 29 -13.21 20.34 -5.96
CA LEU A 29 -11.84 19.96 -5.66
C LEU A 29 -11.62 18.44 -5.78
N LEU A 30 -12.67 17.62 -5.62
CA LEU A 30 -12.67 16.18 -5.91
C LEU A 30 -12.95 15.83 -7.38
N THR A 31 -12.89 16.79 -8.32
CA THR A 31 -13.17 16.54 -9.76
C THR A 31 -12.00 16.80 -10.69
N LYS A 32 -10.74 16.63 -10.23
CA LYS A 32 -9.75 16.16 -11.20
C LYS A 32 -10.28 14.81 -11.69
N LYS A 33 -10.58 14.69 -12.98
CA LYS A 33 -11.32 13.55 -13.55
C LYS A 33 -10.56 12.22 -13.44
N ASP A 34 -9.27 12.31 -13.07
CA ASP A 34 -8.28 11.25 -13.19
C ASP A 34 -7.50 11.10 -11.87
N TYR A 35 -8.19 10.79 -10.77
CA TYR A 35 -7.50 10.35 -9.55
C TYR A 35 -7.00 8.92 -9.77
N LEU A 36 -5.71 8.67 -9.47
CA LEU A 36 -5.08 7.36 -9.62
C LEU A 36 -5.79 6.28 -8.79
N TYR A 37 -6.15 6.63 -7.56
CA TYR A 37 -6.93 5.82 -6.63
C TYR A 37 -7.81 6.72 -5.77
N ASP A 38 -8.91 6.19 -5.26
CA ASP A 38 -9.72 6.85 -4.23
C ASP A 38 -8.99 6.86 -2.88
N THR A 39 -8.10 5.90 -2.62
CA THR A 39 -7.30 5.82 -1.40
C THR A 39 -5.93 5.20 -1.69
N PHE A 40 -4.88 5.83 -1.18
CA PHE A 40 -3.52 5.29 -1.17
C PHE A 40 -3.26 4.56 0.14
N PHE A 41 -2.71 3.35 0.06
CA PHE A 41 -2.26 2.60 1.24
C PHE A 41 -0.76 2.73 1.47
N LYS A 42 0.04 2.71 0.40
CA LYS A 42 1.49 2.87 0.49
C LYS A 42 2.08 3.41 -0.81
N VAL A 43 3.14 4.20 -0.68
CA VAL A 43 3.87 4.83 -1.78
C VAL A 43 5.36 4.66 -1.49
N GLU A 44 6.13 4.19 -2.46
CA GLU A 44 7.58 4.04 -2.36
C GLU A 44 8.27 4.53 -3.64
N ALA A 45 9.48 5.07 -3.48
CA ALA A 45 10.37 5.32 -4.61
C ALA A 45 11.10 4.02 -4.96
N THR A 46 11.39 3.80 -6.24
CA THR A 46 12.12 2.63 -6.71
C THR A 46 12.92 2.95 -7.96
N ASP A 47 13.97 2.18 -8.21
CA ASP A 47 14.69 2.18 -9.48
C ASP A 47 14.56 0.80 -10.12
N LEU A 48 13.34 0.50 -10.59
CA LEU A 48 12.98 -0.81 -11.11
C LEU A 48 13.34 -0.95 -12.59
N MET A 49 13.22 0.13 -13.35
CA MET A 49 13.42 0.15 -14.80
C MET A 49 14.83 0.59 -15.22
N ASP A 50 15.74 0.84 -14.26
CA ASP A 50 17.12 1.29 -14.50
C ASP A 50 17.15 2.53 -15.41
N LEU A 51 16.34 3.52 -15.05
CA LEU A 51 16.25 4.80 -15.75
C LEU A 51 17.06 5.83 -14.97
N ASP A 52 17.48 6.91 -15.63
CA ASP A 52 18.21 8.03 -14.99
C ASP A 52 17.40 8.78 -13.90
N TYR A 53 16.18 8.34 -13.62
CA TYR A 53 15.29 8.88 -12.60
C TYR A 53 14.51 7.77 -11.90
N SER A 54 14.25 7.94 -10.60
CA SER A 54 13.44 7.00 -9.83
C SER A 54 11.98 7.03 -10.25
N GLN A 55 11.36 5.86 -10.20
CA GLN A 55 9.92 5.66 -10.35
C GLN A 55 9.25 5.66 -8.98
N VAL A 56 7.91 5.71 -9.00
CA VAL A 56 7.07 5.61 -7.80
C VAL A 56 6.16 4.41 -7.92
N VAL A 57 6.12 3.57 -6.89
CA VAL A 57 5.20 2.45 -6.78
C VAL A 57 4.10 2.82 -5.80
N VAL A 58 2.84 2.69 -6.23
CA VAL A 58 1.67 3.07 -5.44
C VAL A 58 0.76 1.87 -5.26
N LEU A 59 0.54 1.46 -4.02
CA LEU A 59 -0.54 0.56 -3.65
C LEU A 59 -1.77 1.39 -3.28
N GLY A 60 -2.88 1.16 -3.95
CA GLY A 60 -4.12 1.87 -3.65
C GLY A 60 -5.37 1.09 -3.98
N ARG A 61 -6.50 1.75 -3.69
CA ARG A 61 -7.84 1.22 -3.90
C ARG A 61 -8.70 2.19 -4.68
N ASP A 62 -9.41 1.63 -5.64
CA ASP A 62 -10.52 2.25 -6.34
C ASP A 62 -11.82 1.58 -5.87
N TYR A 63 -12.67 2.35 -5.19
CA TYR A 63 -13.96 1.90 -4.70
C TYR A 63 -15.02 1.88 -5.80
N THR A 64 -14.88 2.71 -6.82
CA THR A 64 -15.81 2.78 -7.96
C THR A 64 -15.69 1.52 -8.81
N GLU A 65 -14.47 1.11 -9.13
CA GLU A 65 -14.17 -0.07 -9.95
C GLU A 65 -13.96 -1.34 -9.12
N ARG A 66 -14.06 -1.25 -7.78
CA ARG A 66 -13.83 -2.36 -6.83
C ARG A 66 -12.48 -3.03 -7.06
N ARG A 67 -11.42 -2.22 -7.15
CA ARG A 67 -10.06 -2.65 -7.44
C ARG A 67 -9.11 -2.30 -6.31
N ILE A 68 -8.24 -3.22 -5.96
CA ILE A 68 -6.99 -2.94 -5.23
C ILE A 68 -5.86 -3.36 -6.17
N SER A 69 -4.91 -2.48 -6.42
CA SER A 69 -3.79 -2.77 -7.32
C SER A 69 -2.56 -1.98 -6.92
N VAL A 70 -1.43 -2.40 -7.48
CA VAL A 70 -0.16 -1.69 -7.40
C VAL A 70 0.16 -1.11 -8.77
N GLN A 71 0.54 0.15 -8.84
CA GLN A 71 0.97 0.82 -10.07
C GLN A 71 2.41 1.29 -9.98
N LEU A 72 3.15 1.13 -11.08
CA LEU A 72 4.47 1.72 -11.30
C LEU A 72 4.31 2.96 -12.18
N LEU A 73 4.79 4.09 -11.66
CA LEU A 73 4.61 5.40 -12.28
C LEU A 73 5.96 6.10 -12.45
N SER A 74 6.06 6.94 -13.47
CA SER A 74 7.11 7.97 -13.55
C SER A 74 6.51 9.37 -13.61
N TRP A 75 7.30 10.36 -13.23
CA TRP A 75 6.99 11.75 -13.54
C TRP A 75 7.56 12.11 -14.92
N SER A 76 6.72 12.61 -15.82
CA SER A 76 7.14 13.11 -17.14
C SER A 76 6.31 14.32 -17.53
N GLU A 77 6.96 15.39 -17.99
CA GLU A 77 6.31 16.61 -18.52
C GLU A 77 5.26 17.26 -17.60
N GLY A 78 5.36 17.05 -16.29
CA GLY A 78 4.41 17.62 -15.31
C GLY A 78 3.25 16.69 -14.92
N ASP A 79 3.24 15.46 -15.44
CA ASP A 79 2.22 14.47 -15.17
C ASP A 79 2.80 13.12 -14.71
N LEU A 80 1.96 12.33 -14.03
CA LEU A 80 2.26 10.94 -13.70
C LEU A 80 1.90 10.04 -14.88
N VAL A 81 2.88 9.28 -15.36
CA VAL A 81 2.71 8.31 -16.44
C VAL A 81 2.76 6.91 -15.84
N SER A 82 1.71 6.12 -16.07
CA SER A 82 1.64 4.72 -15.64
C SER A 82 2.36 3.82 -16.63
N HIS A 83 3.30 3.02 -16.14
CA HIS A 83 4.06 2.05 -16.94
C HIS A 83 3.52 0.63 -16.78
N TRP A 84 2.92 0.35 -15.63
CA TRP A 84 2.41 -0.97 -15.29
C TRP A 84 1.42 -0.89 -14.13
N GLU A 85 0.45 -1.81 -14.16
CA GLU A 85 -0.50 -2.06 -13.09
C GLU A 85 -0.59 -3.57 -12.81
N SER A 86 -0.61 -3.94 -11.53
CA SER A 86 -0.83 -5.34 -11.13
C SER A 86 -2.23 -5.83 -11.53
N PRO A 87 -2.46 -7.15 -11.61
CA PRO A 87 -3.81 -7.70 -11.57
C PRO A 87 -4.60 -7.18 -10.36
N ASN A 88 -5.94 -7.22 -10.42
CA ASN A 88 -6.78 -6.81 -9.31
C ASN A 88 -6.62 -7.76 -8.11
N LEU A 89 -6.16 -7.22 -6.98
CA LEU A 89 -5.86 -7.92 -5.74
C LEU A 89 -7.02 -7.91 -4.73
N ILE A 90 -8.21 -7.42 -5.11
CA ILE A 90 -9.35 -7.27 -4.19
C ILE A 90 -9.76 -8.57 -3.48
N ASN A 91 -9.49 -9.73 -4.10
CA ASN A 91 -9.81 -11.06 -3.55
C ASN A 91 -8.65 -11.72 -2.81
N GLU A 92 -7.48 -11.09 -2.75
CA GLU A 92 -6.27 -11.63 -2.09
C GLU A 92 -6.22 -11.34 -0.58
N GLY A 93 -7.22 -10.63 -0.03
CA GLY A 93 -7.27 -10.22 1.37
C GLY A 93 -6.51 -8.91 1.62
N PRO A 94 -5.94 -8.70 2.83
CA PRO A 94 -5.03 -7.59 3.08
C PRO A 94 -3.89 -7.60 2.08
N VAL A 95 -3.54 -6.44 1.54
CA VAL A 95 -2.46 -6.27 0.56
C VAL A 95 -1.46 -5.28 1.13
N MET A 96 -0.19 -5.66 1.12
CA MET A 96 0.94 -4.84 1.47
C MET A 96 1.94 -4.86 0.31
N MET A 97 2.76 -3.83 0.23
CA MET A 97 3.69 -3.64 -0.88
C MET A 97 4.99 -3.03 -0.36
N THR A 98 6.11 -3.45 -0.91
CA THR A 98 7.42 -2.82 -0.71
C THR A 98 8.22 -3.00 -1.99
N THR A 99 9.34 -2.32 -2.10
CA THR A 99 10.35 -2.56 -3.14
C THR A 99 11.67 -2.96 -2.50
N GLY A 100 12.47 -3.76 -3.20
CA GLY A 100 13.78 -4.21 -2.71
C GLY A 100 14.48 -5.19 -3.65
N ARG A 101 15.64 -5.69 -3.25
CA ARG A 101 16.49 -6.69 -3.91
C ARG A 101 16.57 -7.96 -3.05
N PRO A 102 15.48 -8.75 -2.94
CA PRO A 102 15.41 -9.88 -2.01
C PRO A 102 16.12 -11.14 -2.52
N LEU A 103 16.83 -11.06 -3.66
CA LEU A 103 17.48 -12.20 -4.28
C LEU A 103 18.97 -11.91 -4.56
N PRO A 104 19.86 -12.92 -4.50
CA PRO A 104 21.30 -12.77 -4.77
C PRO A 104 21.64 -12.25 -6.17
N THR A 105 20.68 -12.25 -7.10
CA THR A 105 20.87 -11.68 -8.44
C THR A 105 20.97 -10.16 -8.44
N GLY A 106 20.57 -9.50 -7.33
CA GLY A 106 20.63 -8.05 -7.17
C GLY A 106 19.60 -7.28 -7.99
N GLU A 107 18.68 -7.96 -8.65
CA GLU A 107 17.59 -7.34 -9.40
C GLU A 107 16.62 -6.63 -8.45
N GLN A 108 16.12 -5.47 -8.85
CA GLN A 108 15.08 -4.76 -8.11
C GLN A 108 13.71 -5.42 -8.34
N PHE A 109 12.87 -5.43 -7.30
CA PHE A 109 11.52 -5.98 -7.34
C PHE A 109 10.49 -5.03 -6.75
N ILE A 110 9.27 -5.09 -7.32
CA ILE A 110 8.04 -4.79 -6.59
C ILE A 110 7.61 -6.07 -5.90
N ILE A 111 7.44 -5.99 -4.59
CA ILE A 111 7.16 -7.10 -3.70
C ILE A 111 5.77 -6.88 -3.12
N ILE A 112 4.83 -7.76 -3.43
CA ILE A 112 3.45 -7.66 -2.95
C ILE A 112 3.17 -8.84 -2.04
N LEU A 113 2.83 -8.57 -0.79
CA LEU A 113 2.46 -9.59 0.19
C LEU A 113 0.97 -9.50 0.48
N THR A 114 0.28 -10.61 0.31
CA THR A 114 -1.16 -10.72 0.55
C THR A 114 -1.46 -11.61 1.76
N GLN A 115 -2.72 -12.03 1.94
CA GLN A 115 -3.07 -12.98 2.98
C GLN A 115 -2.34 -14.33 2.82
N ASN A 116 -2.12 -14.75 1.56
CA ASN A 116 -1.65 -16.08 1.22
C ASN A 116 -0.54 -16.15 0.18
N HIS A 117 -0.22 -15.03 -0.48
CA HIS A 117 0.78 -15.04 -1.55
C HIS A 117 1.79 -13.89 -1.40
N LEU A 118 3.03 -14.20 -1.74
CA LEU A 118 4.06 -13.24 -2.05
C LEU A 118 4.27 -13.22 -3.57
N TYR A 119 4.11 -12.05 -4.19
CA TYR A 119 4.37 -11.84 -5.60
C TYR A 119 5.63 -11.00 -5.78
N LEU A 120 6.50 -11.44 -6.70
CA LEU A 120 7.72 -10.73 -7.07
C LEU A 120 7.63 -10.31 -8.52
N TYR A 121 7.50 -9.01 -8.74
CA TYR A 121 7.50 -8.41 -10.07
C TYR A 121 8.83 -7.70 -10.32
N THR A 122 9.41 -7.91 -11.50
CA THR A 122 10.67 -7.26 -11.91
C THR A 122 10.59 -6.78 -13.35
N TYR A 123 11.52 -5.90 -13.74
CA TYR A 123 11.63 -5.42 -15.11
C TYR A 123 12.60 -6.28 -15.90
N GLN A 124 12.12 -6.89 -16.98
CA GLN A 124 12.93 -7.70 -17.87
C GLN A 124 12.42 -7.54 -19.31
N ASN A 125 13.34 -7.36 -20.26
CA ASN A 125 13.01 -7.23 -21.68
C ASN A 125 11.94 -6.16 -21.96
N GLU A 126 12.17 -4.97 -21.42
CA GLU A 126 11.30 -3.80 -21.57
C GLU A 126 9.89 -3.95 -20.96
N ARG A 127 9.68 -4.93 -20.08
CA ARG A 127 8.37 -5.23 -19.48
C ARG A 127 8.48 -5.59 -18.01
N ILE A 128 7.46 -5.24 -17.26
CA ILE A 128 7.26 -5.78 -15.91
C ILE A 128 6.67 -7.18 -16.02
N ILE A 129 7.34 -8.16 -15.42
CA ILE A 129 6.94 -9.56 -15.42
C ILE A 129 6.77 -10.08 -14.00
N LEU A 130 5.86 -11.03 -13.80
CA LEU A 130 5.78 -11.82 -12.58
C LEU A 130 6.90 -12.88 -12.62
N ARG A 131 7.89 -12.76 -11.73
CA ARG A 131 8.97 -13.74 -11.64
C ARG A 131 8.58 -14.94 -10.78
N SER A 132 7.97 -14.68 -9.64
CA SER A 132 7.58 -15.72 -8.68
C SER A 132 6.29 -15.36 -7.96
N GLN A 133 5.50 -16.39 -7.66
CA GLN A 133 4.33 -16.32 -6.80
C GLN A 133 4.44 -17.45 -5.77
N ILE A 134 4.62 -17.08 -4.50
CA ILE A 134 4.94 -18.02 -3.42
C ILE A 134 3.76 -18.08 -2.46
N TYR A 135 3.24 -19.28 -2.19
CA TYR A 135 2.20 -19.47 -1.19
C TYR A 135 2.79 -19.42 0.23
N HIS A 136 2.05 -18.80 1.16
CA HIS A 136 2.43 -18.74 2.57
C HIS A 136 1.22 -18.70 3.51
N THR A 137 1.49 -18.78 4.82
CA THR A 137 0.48 -18.75 5.89
C THR A 137 0.73 -17.64 6.93
N LEU A 138 1.53 -16.62 6.58
CA LEU A 138 2.02 -15.59 7.50
C LEU A 138 0.92 -14.76 8.19
N SER A 139 -0.22 -14.49 7.55
CA SER A 139 -1.23 -13.54 8.07
C SER A 139 -0.64 -12.17 8.42
N PRO A 140 -0.15 -11.44 7.41
CA PRO A 140 0.68 -10.26 7.63
C PRO A 140 -0.16 -9.00 7.88
N TYR A 141 0.44 -8.00 8.54
CA TYR A 141 -0.16 -6.68 8.84
C TYR A 141 0.57 -5.51 8.18
N GLU A 142 1.87 -5.67 7.91
CA GLU A 142 2.72 -4.67 7.24
C GLU A 142 3.91 -5.41 6.61
N LEU A 143 4.52 -4.80 5.60
CA LEU A 143 5.71 -5.29 4.90
C LEU A 143 6.72 -4.16 4.68
N SER A 144 7.99 -4.47 4.90
CA SER A 144 9.13 -3.68 4.44
C SER A 144 10.26 -4.61 3.97
N ALA A 145 11.24 -4.08 3.26
CA ALA A 145 12.44 -4.80 2.83
C ALA A 145 13.68 -3.95 3.13
N ALA A 146 14.73 -4.56 3.66
CA ALA A 146 16.01 -3.91 3.94
C ALA A 146 17.13 -4.93 4.15
N ASP A 147 18.35 -4.60 3.72
CA ASP A 147 19.58 -5.37 3.95
C ASP A 147 20.06 -5.20 5.41
N LEU A 148 19.62 -6.09 6.30
CA LEU A 148 19.89 -5.97 7.74
C LEU A 148 21.29 -6.43 8.11
N ASN A 149 21.95 -7.20 7.25
CA ASN A 149 23.25 -7.80 7.52
C ASN A 149 24.36 -7.33 6.59
N GLY A 150 24.08 -6.37 5.71
CA GLY A 150 25.04 -5.72 4.82
C GLY A 150 25.58 -6.64 3.72
N ASP A 151 24.84 -7.69 3.34
CA ASP A 151 25.28 -8.64 2.31
C ASP A 151 24.77 -8.32 0.89
N GLY A 152 24.04 -7.21 0.74
CA GLY A 152 23.46 -6.74 -0.49
C GLY A 152 22.15 -7.41 -0.87
N ILE A 153 21.58 -8.24 0.00
CA ILE A 153 20.29 -8.91 -0.19
C ILE A 153 19.31 -8.39 0.85
N ASP A 154 18.19 -7.82 0.40
CA ASP A 154 17.18 -7.33 1.34
C ASP A 154 16.45 -8.49 2.03
N GLU A 155 16.38 -8.46 3.36
CA GLU A 155 15.43 -9.24 4.13
C GLU A 155 14.02 -8.68 4.00
N LEU A 156 13.02 -9.56 4.01
CA LEU A 156 11.62 -9.18 4.17
C LEU A 156 11.25 -9.07 5.65
N LEU A 157 10.77 -7.90 6.03
CA LEU A 157 10.30 -7.55 7.36
C LEU A 157 8.78 -7.65 7.39
N VAL A 158 8.26 -8.70 8.01
CA VAL A 158 6.82 -8.99 8.04
C VAL A 158 6.28 -8.73 9.44
N VAL A 159 5.42 -7.72 9.56
CA VAL A 159 4.72 -7.47 10.83
C VAL A 159 3.57 -8.47 10.98
N ARG A 160 3.52 -9.15 12.12
CA ARG A 160 2.48 -10.13 12.45
C ARG A 160 1.89 -9.89 13.82
N LEU A 161 0.67 -10.39 14.03
CA LEU A 161 0.07 -10.46 15.37
C LEU A 161 0.91 -11.39 16.25
N GLY A 162 1.48 -10.85 17.33
CA GLY A 162 2.17 -11.64 18.35
C GLY A 162 1.19 -12.07 19.45
N LYS A 163 0.46 -11.11 20.01
CA LYS A 163 -0.50 -11.35 21.09
C LYS A 163 -1.67 -10.38 21.03
N ARG A 164 -2.89 -10.91 21.13
CA ARG A 164 -4.10 -10.10 21.26
C ARG A 164 -4.37 -9.78 22.74
N LEU A 165 -4.48 -8.50 23.07
CA LEU A 165 -4.89 -8.04 24.40
C LEU A 165 -6.30 -7.44 24.34
N ALA A 166 -6.86 -7.11 25.50
CA ALA A 166 -8.23 -6.59 25.59
C ALA A 166 -8.44 -5.23 24.91
N LYS A 167 -7.39 -4.40 24.78
CA LYS A 167 -7.47 -3.03 24.25
C LYS A 167 -6.70 -2.80 22.96
N TYR A 168 -5.67 -3.60 22.70
CA TYR A 168 -4.79 -3.45 21.55
C TYR A 168 -4.11 -4.78 21.24
N ASP A 169 -3.53 -4.87 20.05
CA ASP A 169 -2.70 -5.99 19.63
C ASP A 169 -1.23 -5.65 19.85
N GLU A 170 -0.48 -6.59 20.42
CA GLU A 170 0.97 -6.58 20.40
C GLU A 170 1.46 -7.34 19.17
N LYS A 171 2.35 -6.72 18.42
CA LYS A 171 2.88 -7.23 17.17
C LYS A 171 4.36 -7.57 17.32
N VAL A 172 4.81 -8.43 16.43
CA VAL A 172 6.21 -8.79 16.23
C VAL A 172 6.60 -8.44 14.80
N VAL A 173 7.88 -8.19 14.58
CA VAL A 173 8.49 -8.17 13.25
C VAL A 173 9.20 -9.50 13.07
N ASP A 174 8.74 -10.29 12.11
CA ASP A 174 9.45 -11.47 11.67
C ASP A 174 10.32 -11.12 10.48
N VAL A 175 11.57 -11.59 10.50
CA VAL A 175 12.54 -11.37 9.45
C VAL A 175 12.64 -12.63 8.61
N TYR A 176 12.47 -12.48 7.30
CA TYR A 176 12.54 -13.57 6.33
C TYR A 176 13.60 -13.28 5.28
N ARG A 177 14.41 -14.30 4.97
CA ARG A 177 15.25 -14.33 3.79
C ARG A 177 14.56 -15.14 2.70
N LEU A 178 14.60 -14.65 1.48
CA LEU A 178 14.05 -15.35 0.33
C LEU A 178 15.15 -16.19 -0.34
N GLU A 179 14.99 -17.51 -0.30
CA GLU A 179 15.91 -18.45 -0.95
C GLU A 179 15.16 -19.21 -2.04
N GLY A 180 15.33 -18.78 -3.30
CA GLY A 180 14.56 -19.31 -4.42
C GLY A 180 13.08 -18.97 -4.28
N GLU A 181 12.24 -19.99 -4.11
CA GLU A 181 10.79 -19.85 -3.91
C GLU A 181 10.36 -20.08 -2.45
N GLU A 182 11.32 -20.08 -1.51
CA GLU A 182 11.05 -20.35 -0.09
C GLU A 182 11.32 -19.13 0.79
N LEU A 183 10.41 -18.88 1.73
CA LEU A 183 10.56 -17.87 2.78
C LEU A 183 11.15 -18.49 4.04
N LEU A 184 12.44 -18.27 4.27
CA LEU A 184 13.15 -18.77 5.44
C LEU A 184 13.13 -17.73 6.55
N LYS A 185 12.49 -18.05 7.67
CA LYS A 185 12.48 -17.17 8.83
C LYS A 185 13.87 -17.18 9.49
N VAL A 186 14.53 -16.02 9.52
CA VAL A 186 15.86 -15.85 10.11
C VAL A 186 15.81 -15.21 11.50
N GLY A 187 14.72 -14.52 11.84
CA GLY A 187 14.60 -13.83 13.13
C GLY A 187 13.17 -13.45 13.50
N THR A 188 13.00 -13.03 14.75
CA THR A 188 11.76 -12.45 15.28
C THR A 188 12.09 -11.44 16.35
N SER A 189 11.42 -10.30 16.34
CA SER A 189 11.54 -9.31 17.41
C SER A 189 10.84 -9.80 18.69
N PRO A 190 11.13 -9.17 19.85
CA PRO A 190 10.21 -9.16 20.99
C PRO A 190 8.84 -8.57 20.61
N LEU A 191 7.89 -8.58 21.56
CA LEU A 191 6.63 -7.85 21.38
C LEU A 191 6.89 -6.33 21.40
N LEU A 192 6.48 -5.63 20.35
CA LEU A 192 6.75 -4.21 20.13
C LEU A 192 5.49 -3.33 20.23
N GLY A 193 4.40 -3.86 20.81
CA GLY A 193 3.12 -3.16 20.84
C GLY A 193 2.47 -3.06 19.45
N ASN A 194 1.70 -2.01 19.21
CA ASN A 194 0.95 -1.87 17.96
C ASN A 194 1.79 -1.17 16.88
N ILE A 195 2.33 -1.94 15.94
CA ILE A 195 3.05 -1.43 14.77
C ILE A 195 2.04 -1.04 13.68
N ARG A 196 2.16 0.17 13.11
CA ARG A 196 1.28 0.67 12.04
C ARG A 196 1.97 0.87 10.70
N CYS A 197 3.27 1.09 10.75
CA CYS A 197 4.17 1.19 9.62
C CYS A 197 5.56 0.77 10.12
N LEU A 198 6.41 0.37 9.19
CA LEU A 198 7.81 0.02 9.41
C LEU A 198 8.57 0.40 8.15
N THR A 199 9.77 0.94 8.30
CA THR A 199 10.72 1.11 7.20
C THR A 199 12.12 0.76 7.67
N GLY A 200 13.00 0.40 6.75
CA GLY A 200 14.40 0.12 7.04
C GLY A 200 15.33 0.81 6.06
N GLY A 201 16.54 1.09 6.51
CA GLY A 201 17.62 1.66 5.70
C GLY A 201 18.86 1.90 6.53
N ASP A 202 20.00 2.00 5.89
CA ASP A 202 21.26 2.39 6.53
C ASP A 202 21.19 3.87 6.92
N LEU A 203 20.98 4.15 8.21
CA LEU A 203 20.77 5.51 8.73
C LEU A 203 22.05 6.11 9.30
N ASP A 204 23.04 5.29 9.65
CA ASP A 204 24.30 5.74 10.26
C ASP A 204 25.54 5.56 9.36
N GLY A 205 25.38 4.90 8.21
CA GLY A 205 26.40 4.72 7.18
C GLY A 205 27.35 3.55 7.45
N ASP A 206 27.00 2.61 8.34
CA ASP A 206 27.82 1.45 8.65
C ASP A 206 27.65 0.27 7.69
N GLY A 207 26.71 0.38 6.74
CA GLY A 207 26.39 -0.62 5.73
C GLY A 207 25.37 -1.66 6.18
N PHE A 208 24.78 -1.52 7.37
CA PHE A 208 23.68 -2.34 7.88
C PHE A 208 22.41 -1.47 7.95
N ALA A 209 21.24 -2.04 7.68
CA ALA A 209 20.01 -1.29 7.81
C ALA A 209 19.47 -1.24 9.24
N GLU A 210 19.15 -0.03 9.71
CA GLU A 210 18.31 0.21 10.89
C GLU A 210 16.83 0.11 10.55
N LEU A 211 16.00 -0.11 11.56
CA LEU A 211 14.54 -0.15 11.44
C LEU A 211 13.88 1.00 12.21
N VAL A 212 12.87 1.63 11.59
CA VAL A 212 12.05 2.72 12.17
C VAL A 212 10.56 2.39 12.14
#